data_AF-A0A5N7MIW2-F1
#
_entry.id   AF-A0A5N7MIW2-F1
#
_cell.length_a   1.000
_cell.length_b   1.000
_cell.length_c   1.000
_cell.angle_alpha   90.00
_cell.angle_beta   90.00
_cell.angle_gamma   90.00
#
_symmetry.space_group_name_H-M   'P 1'
#
loop_
_entity.id
_entity.type
_entity.pdbx_description
1 polymer ?
#
loop_
_entity_poly.entity_id
_entity_poly.type
_entity_poly.pdbx_seq_one_letter_code
_entity_poly.pdbx_strand_id
1 'polypeptide(L)'
;MRFAQLSVAAALVISCVFPALAQQSAPPGYKLKPTLSYENVSKDPDGIWPDDELMPSGMRNEYPDISTARISLPSGEWILSVQNGGCSMQSDCPYILALKKNGQITRMSRGYLGGNGTATLSMDYSKLFVDTFSGVETQPVGPTE
;
A
#
# COMPACT_ATOMS: atom_id res chain seq x y z
N MET A 1 -17.45 -41.10 -63.38
CA MET A 1 -16.08 -40.60 -63.58
C MET A 1 -16.12 -39.07 -63.70
N ARG A 2 -15.42 -38.38 -62.80
CA ARG A 2 -14.76 -37.05 -62.89
C ARG A 2 -14.91 -36.28 -61.58
N PHE A 3 -13.76 -35.77 -61.17
CA PHE A 3 -13.33 -35.43 -59.82
C PHE A 3 -13.55 -33.94 -59.49
N ALA A 4 -13.76 -33.70 -58.20
CA ALA A 4 -13.16 -32.68 -57.32
C ALA A 4 -13.13 -31.19 -57.74
N GLN A 5 -13.56 -30.32 -56.81
CA GLN A 5 -12.83 -29.16 -56.29
C GLN A 5 -13.62 -28.59 -55.09
N LEU A 6 -13.18 -28.81 -53.85
CA LEU A 6 -12.28 -27.95 -53.04
C LEU A 6 -12.88 -26.59 -52.68
N SER A 7 -13.34 -26.43 -51.43
CA SER A 7 -13.27 -25.19 -50.64
C SER A 7 -13.66 -25.49 -49.19
N VAL A 8 -12.71 -26.00 -48.40
CA VAL A 8 -12.84 -25.99 -46.93
C VAL A 8 -12.25 -24.68 -46.46
N ALA A 9 -13.11 -23.72 -46.13
CA ALA A 9 -12.71 -22.49 -45.45
C ALA A 9 -12.33 -22.83 -44.01
N ALA A 10 -11.03 -22.97 -43.75
CA ALA A 10 -10.49 -23.08 -42.40
C ALA A 10 -10.64 -21.73 -41.70
N ALA A 11 -11.69 -21.59 -40.88
CA ALA A 11 -11.83 -20.48 -39.96
C ALA A 11 -10.77 -20.58 -38.86
N LEU A 12 -9.68 -19.85 -39.02
CA LEU A 12 -8.69 -19.59 -37.97
C LEU A 12 -9.36 -18.77 -36.88
N VAL A 13 -9.87 -19.44 -35.84
CA VAL A 13 -10.24 -18.81 -34.58
C VAL A 13 -8.93 -18.41 -33.89
N ILE A 14 -8.52 -17.16 -34.10
CA ILE A 14 -7.47 -16.52 -33.32
C ILE A 14 -8.10 -16.26 -31.95
N SER A 15 -7.91 -17.21 -31.04
CA SER A 15 -8.20 -17.03 -29.63
C SER A 15 -7.28 -15.92 -29.11
N CYS A 16 -7.80 -14.69 -29.02
CA CYS A 16 -7.15 -13.62 -28.27
C CYS A 16 -7.07 -14.06 -26.80
N VAL A 17 -5.97 -14.72 -26.44
CA VAL A 17 -5.56 -14.93 -25.06
C VAL A 17 -5.13 -13.55 -24.57
N PHE A 18 -6.08 -12.76 -24.07
CA PHE A 18 -5.73 -11.60 -23.28
C PHE A 18 -4.92 -12.13 -22.10
N PRO A 19 -3.65 -11.69 -21.90
CA PRO A 19 -3.00 -11.96 -20.63
C PRO A 19 -3.85 -11.23 -19.59
N ALA A 20 -4.59 -12.00 -18.78
CA ALA A 20 -5.09 -11.49 -17.53
C ALA A 20 -3.85 -10.97 -16.81
N LEU A 21 -3.74 -9.65 -16.64
CA LEU A 21 -2.74 -9.03 -15.79
C LEU A 21 -2.89 -9.72 -14.43
N ALA A 22 -2.00 -10.67 -14.15
CA ALA A 22 -2.01 -11.40 -12.91
C ALA A 22 -1.72 -10.37 -11.82
N GLN A 23 -2.79 -9.94 -11.14
CA GLN A 23 -2.70 -9.03 -10.02
C GLN A 23 -1.90 -9.76 -8.93
N GLN A 24 -0.60 -9.45 -8.84
CA GLN A 24 0.30 -10.10 -7.90
C GLN A 24 -0.23 -9.85 -6.49
N SER A 25 -0.72 -10.91 -5.84
CA SER A 25 -1.07 -10.86 -4.43
C SER A 25 0.21 -10.73 -3.61
N ALA A 26 0.18 -9.91 -2.57
CA ALA A 26 1.22 -9.92 -1.55
C ALA A 26 1.41 -11.35 -1.00
N PRO A 27 2.67 -11.78 -0.72
CA PRO A 27 2.94 -13.03 -0.02
C PRO A 27 2.26 -13.10 1.36
N PRO A 28 2.17 -14.28 1.99
CA PRO A 28 1.68 -14.40 3.37
C PRO A 28 2.49 -13.52 4.34
N GLY A 29 1.79 -12.91 5.30
CA GLY A 29 2.38 -12.03 6.30
C GLY A 29 1.32 -11.39 7.20
N TYR A 30 1.72 -10.37 7.94
CA TYR A 30 0.85 -9.64 8.86
C TYR A 30 0.14 -8.51 8.11
N LYS A 31 -1.17 -8.66 7.91
CA LYS A 31 -2.00 -7.67 7.20
C LYS A 31 -2.33 -6.49 8.10
N LEU A 32 -2.13 -5.29 7.57
CA LEU A 32 -2.38 -4.00 8.20
C LEU A 32 -3.35 -3.24 7.29
N LYS A 33 -4.60 -3.14 7.72
CA LYS A 33 -5.63 -2.37 7.01
C LYS A 33 -5.96 -1.12 7.81
N PRO A 34 -5.48 0.07 7.40
CA PRO A 34 -5.64 1.29 8.16
C PRO A 34 -7.10 1.72 8.19
N THR A 35 -7.51 2.27 9.33
CA THR A 35 -8.83 2.89 9.54
C THR A 35 -8.63 4.27 10.12
N LEU A 36 -9.52 5.21 9.77
CA LEU A 36 -9.48 6.58 10.31
C LEU A 36 -9.39 6.53 11.84
N SER A 37 -8.34 7.15 12.39
CA SER A 37 -8.04 7.14 13.83
C SER A 37 -8.03 8.55 14.40
N TYR A 38 -7.56 9.52 13.64
CA TYR A 38 -7.43 10.91 14.06
C TYR A 38 -7.87 11.84 12.92
N GLU A 39 -8.61 12.90 13.23
CA GLU A 39 -9.06 13.91 12.28
C GLU A 39 -8.36 15.24 12.54
N ASN A 40 -8.09 16.01 11.47
CA ASN A 40 -7.54 17.38 11.54
C ASN A 40 -6.30 17.49 12.45
N VAL A 41 -5.30 16.66 12.16
CA VAL A 41 -4.13 16.42 13.02
C VAL A 41 -3.03 17.46 12.78
N SER A 42 -2.81 18.33 13.75
CA SER A 42 -1.69 19.29 13.77
C SER A 42 -0.44 18.77 14.47
N LYS A 43 -0.56 17.70 15.26
CA LYS A 43 0.53 16.99 15.96
C LYS A 43 0.19 15.52 16.04
N ASP A 44 1.10 14.65 15.63
CA ASP A 44 0.84 13.21 15.62
C ASP A 44 0.79 12.64 17.05
N PRO A 45 -0.36 12.11 17.51
CA PRO A 45 -0.48 11.47 18.82
C PRO A 45 0.46 10.28 19.00
N ASP A 46 0.87 9.61 17.91
CA ASP A 46 1.77 8.46 17.95
C ASP A 46 3.25 8.83 17.88
N GLY A 47 3.56 10.07 17.49
CA GLY A 47 4.92 10.57 17.28
C GLY A 47 5.65 9.91 16.10
N ILE A 48 4.92 9.47 15.09
CA ILE A 48 5.43 8.84 13.87
C ILE A 48 5.70 9.90 12.79
N TRP A 49 4.76 10.82 12.59
CA TRP A 49 4.89 11.92 11.67
C TRP A 49 5.54 13.13 12.36
N PRO A 50 6.53 13.77 11.72
CA PRO A 50 7.05 15.03 12.22
C PRO A 50 6.06 16.18 11.95
N ASP A 51 6.08 17.20 12.82
CA ASP A 51 5.11 18.31 12.79
C ASP A 51 5.08 19.06 11.44
N ASP A 52 6.22 19.16 10.74
CA ASP A 52 6.33 19.82 9.43
C ASP A 52 5.67 19.03 8.30
N GLU A 53 5.61 17.70 8.41
CA GLU A 53 4.86 16.84 7.48
C GLU A 53 3.34 16.93 7.72
N LEU A 54 2.89 17.46 8.87
CA LEU A 54 1.46 17.62 9.20
C LEU A 54 0.92 19.02 8.88
N MET A 55 1.66 19.83 8.14
CA MET A 55 1.22 21.18 7.81
C MET A 55 -0.06 21.17 6.95
N PRO A 56 -0.95 22.16 7.14
CA PRO A 56 -2.15 22.28 6.33
C PRO A 56 -1.80 22.34 4.84
N SER A 57 -2.57 21.61 4.02
CA SER A 57 -2.34 21.53 2.59
C SER A 57 -3.65 21.50 1.80
N GLY A 58 -3.56 21.67 0.48
CA GLY A 58 -4.72 21.70 -0.40
C GLY A 58 -5.54 23.00 -0.37
N MET A 59 -6.66 23.01 -1.09
CA MET A 59 -7.46 24.23 -1.31
C MET A 59 -8.18 24.74 -0.06
N ARG A 60 -8.44 23.87 0.92
CA ARG A 60 -9.15 24.23 2.16
C ARG A 60 -8.23 24.61 3.31
N ASN A 61 -6.92 24.43 3.14
CA ASN A 61 -5.91 24.70 4.19
C ASN A 61 -6.28 24.02 5.53
N GLU A 62 -6.72 22.76 5.44
CA GLU A 62 -7.10 21.92 6.58
C GLU A 62 -5.90 21.05 6.98
N TYR A 63 -5.80 20.70 8.26
CA TYR A 63 -4.81 19.71 8.71
C TYR A 63 -5.22 18.31 8.21
N PRO A 64 -4.25 17.42 7.97
CA PRO A 64 -4.56 16.09 7.46
C PRO A 64 -5.26 15.22 8.51
N ASP A 65 -6.05 14.27 8.05
CA ASP A 65 -6.50 13.17 8.88
C ASP A 65 -5.44 12.05 8.88
N ILE A 66 -5.44 11.21 9.92
CA ILE A 66 -4.54 10.06 10.01
C ILE A 66 -5.36 8.78 10.19
N SER A 67 -5.16 7.85 9.27
CA SER A 67 -5.64 6.47 9.38
C SER A 67 -4.53 5.57 9.91
N THR A 68 -4.82 4.71 10.88
CA THR A 68 -3.83 3.78 11.43
C THR A 68 -4.28 2.33 11.41
N ALA A 69 -3.32 1.41 11.31
CA ALA A 69 -3.47 0.00 11.64
C ALA A 69 -2.36 -0.41 12.60
N ARG A 70 -2.70 -1.25 13.59
CA ARG A 70 -1.77 -1.68 14.64
C ARG A 70 -1.73 -3.18 14.75
N ILE A 71 -0.55 -3.73 15.03
CA ILE A 71 -0.39 -5.12 15.41
C ILE A 71 0.72 -5.27 16.45
N SER A 72 0.41 -5.96 17.55
CA SER A 72 1.38 -6.28 18.60
C SER A 72 2.03 -7.63 18.30
N LEU A 73 3.35 -7.63 18.12
CA LEU A 73 4.16 -8.81 17.82
C LEU A 73 5.29 -8.94 18.85
N PRO A 74 5.97 -10.11 18.95
CA PRO A 74 7.09 -10.28 19.87
C PRO A 74 8.25 -9.28 19.65
N SER A 75 8.36 -8.70 18.45
CA SER A 75 9.35 -7.66 18.13
C SER A 75 8.99 -6.27 18.70
N GLY A 76 7.71 -6.01 19.00
CA GLY A 76 7.18 -4.74 19.45
C GLY A 76 5.80 -4.43 18.83
N GLU A 77 5.34 -3.19 18.97
CA GLU A 77 4.11 -2.72 18.33
C GLU A 77 4.45 -2.17 16.94
N TRP A 78 3.83 -2.72 15.91
CA TRP A 78 3.90 -2.19 14.55
C TRP A 78 2.70 -1.30 14.30
N ILE A 79 2.96 -0.09 13.81
CA ILE A 79 1.94 0.90 13.50
C ILE A 79 2.13 1.32 12.04
N LEU A 80 1.14 1.03 11.20
CA LEU A 80 1.02 1.63 9.88
C LEU A 80 0.19 2.89 10.02
N SER A 81 0.79 4.05 9.75
CA SER A 81 0.15 5.35 9.81
C SER A 81 0.07 5.94 8.40
N VAL A 82 -1.10 6.38 7.98
CA VAL A 82 -1.38 6.91 6.64
C VAL A 82 -1.98 8.29 6.79
N GLN A 83 -1.39 9.26 6.11
CA GLN A 83 -1.87 10.63 6.12
C GLN A 83 -2.89 10.85 5.00
N ASN A 84 -4.17 11.01 5.35
CA ASN A 84 -5.24 11.31 4.41
C ASN A 84 -5.27 12.83 4.19
N GLY A 85 -4.64 13.28 3.11
CA GLY A 85 -4.51 14.70 2.76
C GLY A 85 -3.36 14.94 1.78
N GLY A 86 -2.26 14.23 1.98
CA GLY A 86 -1.12 14.18 1.05
C GLY A 86 -1.30 13.24 -0.13
N CYS A 87 -2.53 12.79 -0.41
CA CYS A 87 -2.76 11.78 -1.44
C CYS A 87 -2.57 12.35 -2.86
N SER A 88 -1.98 11.55 -3.74
CA SER A 88 -1.82 11.89 -5.15
C SER A 88 -3.18 11.89 -5.89
N MET A 89 -3.20 12.39 -7.13
CA MET A 89 -4.38 12.33 -8.00
C MET A 89 -4.84 10.88 -8.31
N GLN A 90 -3.98 9.89 -8.08
CA GLN A 90 -4.29 8.46 -8.24
C GLN A 90 -4.79 7.82 -6.94
N SER A 91 -5.05 8.64 -5.91
CA SER A 91 -5.49 8.22 -4.57
C SER A 91 -4.44 7.45 -3.77
N ASP A 92 -3.18 7.47 -4.17
CA ASP A 92 -2.08 6.92 -3.35
C ASP A 92 -1.67 7.94 -2.28
N CYS A 93 -1.77 7.57 -1.00
CA CYS A 93 -1.53 8.41 0.16
C CYS A 93 -0.19 8.07 0.83
N PRO A 94 0.56 9.05 1.34
CA PRO A 94 1.82 8.80 2.01
C PRO A 94 1.58 8.02 3.30
N TYR A 95 2.45 7.04 3.58
CA TYR A 95 2.42 6.24 4.79
C TYR A 95 3.79 6.16 5.46
N ILE A 96 3.76 5.88 6.76
CA ILE A 96 4.91 5.42 7.55
C ILE A 96 4.50 4.16 8.29
N LEU A 97 5.25 3.08 8.08
CA LEU A 97 5.24 1.93 8.97
C LEU A 97 6.34 2.14 10.01
N ALA A 98 5.99 2.02 11.29
CA ALA A 98 6.93 2.16 12.40
C ALA A 98 6.87 0.95 13.34
N LEU A 99 8.04 0.49 13.80
CA LEU A 99 8.16 -0.42 14.95
C LEU A 99 8.43 0.39 16.22
N LYS A 100 7.47 0.42 17.13
CA LYS A 100 7.58 1.06 18.45
C LYS A 100 7.98 0.02 19.51
N LYS A 101 9.07 0.29 20.22
CA LYS A 101 9.57 -0.51 21.34
C LYS A 101 9.91 0.41 22.49
N ASN A 102 9.31 0.17 23.65
CA ASN A 102 9.48 1.01 24.86
C ASN A 102 9.25 2.51 24.60
N GLY A 103 8.26 2.84 23.77
CA GLY A 103 7.93 4.22 23.43
C GLY A 103 8.80 4.86 22.33
N GLN A 104 9.85 4.19 21.86
CA GLN A 104 10.73 4.69 20.79
C GLN A 104 10.49 3.96 19.47
N ILE A 105 10.59 4.69 18.36
CA ILE A 105 10.59 4.09 17.02
C ILE A 105 11.99 3.55 16.75
N THR A 106 12.07 2.30 16.31
CA THR A 106 13.36 1.58 16.11
C THR A 106 13.56 1.08 14.68
N ARG A 107 12.47 0.96 13.92
CA ARG A 107 12.49 0.62 12.49
C ARG A 107 11.39 1.38 11.78
N MET A 108 11.62 1.68 10.51
CA MET A 108 10.62 2.31 9.67
C MET A 108 10.66 1.86 8.21
N SER A 109 9.54 2.07 7.53
CA SER A 109 9.41 2.09 6.07
C SER A 109 8.47 3.23 5.69
N ARG A 110 8.77 3.94 4.62
CA ARG A 110 7.97 5.04 4.09
C ARG A 110 7.60 4.75 2.65
N GLY A 111 6.50 5.32 2.17
CA GLY A 111 6.10 5.20 0.77
C GLY A 111 4.68 5.67 0.57
N TYR A 112 4.02 5.12 -0.45
CA TYR A 112 2.62 5.43 -0.75
C TYR A 112 1.76 4.17 -0.72
N LEU A 113 0.56 4.29 -0.18
CA LEU A 113 -0.46 3.25 -0.08
C LEU A 113 -1.70 3.74 -0.84
N GLY A 114 -2.28 2.89 -1.68
CA GLY A 114 -3.52 3.20 -2.38
C GLY A 114 -4.66 3.50 -1.41
N GLY A 115 -5.60 4.35 -1.83
CA GLY A 115 -6.76 4.70 -1.02
C GLY A 115 -7.54 3.46 -0.61
N ASN A 116 -7.71 3.25 0.71
CA ASN A 116 -8.25 2.03 1.34
C ASN A 116 -7.42 0.74 1.11
N GLY A 117 -6.19 0.86 0.64
CA GLY A 117 -5.25 -0.24 0.43
C GLY A 117 -4.87 -0.95 1.72
N THR A 118 -4.29 -2.14 1.57
CA THR A 118 -3.73 -2.90 2.69
C THR A 118 -2.22 -2.98 2.54
N ALA A 119 -1.50 -3.02 3.67
CA ALA A 119 -0.10 -3.39 3.68
C ALA A 119 0.07 -4.77 4.32
N THR A 120 1.02 -5.57 3.83
CA THR A 120 1.38 -6.86 4.40
C THR A 120 2.84 -6.83 4.83
N LEU A 121 3.08 -6.88 6.14
CA LEU A 121 4.43 -6.98 6.69
C LEU A 121 4.91 -8.43 6.59
N SER A 122 6.11 -8.64 6.05
CA SER A 122 6.70 -9.98 5.92
C SER A 122 6.92 -10.63 7.29
N MET A 123 6.92 -11.97 7.34
CA MET A 123 7.04 -12.72 8.60
C MET A 123 8.38 -12.49 9.33
N ASP A 124 9.43 -12.12 8.60
CA ASP A 124 10.75 -11.77 9.12
C ASP A 124 10.92 -10.26 9.40
N TYR A 125 9.86 -9.47 9.17
CA TYR A 125 9.83 -8.02 9.37
C TYR A 125 10.81 -7.20 8.52
N SER A 126 11.31 -7.76 7.43
CA SER A 126 12.31 -7.12 6.56
C SER A 126 11.70 -6.34 5.40
N LYS A 127 10.44 -6.64 5.03
CA LYS A 127 9.76 -6.06 3.87
C LYS A 127 8.30 -5.74 4.18
N LEU A 128 7.82 -4.68 3.54
CA LEU A 128 6.40 -4.33 3.51
C LEU A 128 5.90 -4.43 2.06
N PHE A 129 4.84 -5.19 1.86
CA PHE A 129 4.13 -5.26 0.58
C PHE A 129 2.93 -4.33 0.65
N VAL A 130 2.79 -3.39 -0.28
CA VAL A 130 1.84 -2.29 -0.19
C VAL A 130 0.94 -2.28 -1.42
N ASP A 131 -0.37 -2.32 -1.22
CA ASP A 131 -1.33 -2.17 -2.31
C ASP A 131 -1.35 -0.70 -2.76
N THR A 132 -0.93 -0.43 -3.99
CA THR A 132 -1.00 0.89 -4.63
C THR A 132 -1.99 0.87 -5.80
N PHE A 133 -2.25 2.03 -6.40
CA PHE A 133 -3.00 2.10 -7.66
C PHE A 133 -2.39 1.24 -8.78
N SER A 134 -1.06 1.13 -8.83
CA SER A 134 -0.33 0.43 -9.89
C SER A 134 -0.17 -1.09 -9.66
N GLY A 135 -0.49 -1.56 -8.45
CA GLY A 135 -0.29 -2.94 -8.02
C GLY A 135 0.41 -3.03 -6.67
N VAL A 136 0.95 -4.21 -6.36
CA VAL A 136 1.67 -4.43 -5.10
C VAL A 136 3.13 -4.00 -5.23
N GLU A 137 3.51 -3.01 -4.44
CA GLU A 137 4.90 -2.59 -4.31
C GLU A 137 5.58 -3.26 -3.10
N THR A 138 6.89 -3.42 -3.16
CA THR A 138 7.70 -3.95 -2.04
C THR A 138 8.63 -2.86 -1.53
N GLN A 139 8.55 -2.56 -0.24
CA GLN A 139 9.37 -1.56 0.43
C GLN A 139 10.24 -2.24 1.51
N PRO A 140 11.53 -1.90 1.63
CA PRO A 140 12.38 -2.43 2.69
C PRO A 140 12.01 -1.81 4.04
N VAL A 141 12.12 -2.60 5.11
CA VAL A 141 11.95 -2.12 6.49
C VAL A 141 13.32 -2.08 7.16
N GLY A 142 13.78 -0.89 7.48
CA GLY A 142 15.13 -0.64 8.01
C GLY A 142 15.12 -0.01 9.40
N PRO A 143 16.29 0.11 10.06
CA PRO A 143 16.42 0.95 11.24
C PRO A 143 16.09 2.42 10.91
N THR A 144 15.65 3.18 11.91
CA THR A 144 15.60 4.64 11.83
C THR A 144 17.03 5.19 11.87
N GLU A 145 17.48 5.86 10.82
CA GLU A 145 18.77 6.58 10.78
C GLU A 145 18.75 7.86 11.61
#